data_AF-A0A383D4H3-F1
#
_entry.id   AF-A0A383D4H3-F1
#
_cell.length_a   1.000
_cell.length_b   1.000
_cell.length_c   1.000
_cell.angle_alpha   90.00
_cell.angle_beta   90.00
_cell.angle_gamma   90.00
#
_symmetry.space_group_name_H-M   'P 1'
#
loop_
_entity.id
_entity.type
_entity.pdbx_description
1 polymer ?
#
loop_
_entity_poly.entity_id
_entity_poly.type
_entity_poly.pdbx_seq_one_letter_code
_entity_poly.pdbx_strand_id
1 'polypeptide(L)' 'MHPLGMLWSLGKDSNVMLWLARKAFLGRVPFPVVHVDTRKKFPEMYAFRDKYENEWNLDLIRGECPP' A
#
# COMPACT_ATOMS: atom_id res chain seq x y z
N MET A 1 7.08 6.22 16.77
CA MET A 1 6.94 6.73 15.39
C MET A 1 7.79 5.85 14.48
N HIS A 2 7.23 5.33 13.40
CA HIS A 2 8.02 4.63 12.39
C HIS A 2 8.89 5.64 11.62
N PRO A 3 10.20 5.42 11.43
CA PRO A 3 11.08 6.37 10.74
C PRO A 3 10.90 6.37 9.22
N LEU A 4 10.16 5.40 8.67
CA LEU A 4 9.99 5.18 7.24
C LEU A 4 8.57 4.68 6.94
N GLY A 5 7.99 5.13 5.83
CA GLY A 5 6.74 4.61 5.28
C GLY A 5 6.75 4.69 3.76
N MET A 6 6.16 3.72 3.09
CA MET A 6 6.08 3.68 1.63
C MET A 6 4.72 4.17 1.14
N LEU A 7 4.71 5.21 0.31
CA LEU A 7 3.49 5.68 -0.34
C LEU A 7 3.04 4.69 -1.41
N TRP A 8 1.82 4.21 -1.28
CA TRP A 8 1.21 3.25 -2.20
C TRP A 8 -0.10 3.82 -2.75
N SER A 9 -0.06 4.23 -4.02
CA SER A 9 -1.19 4.87 -4.70
C SER A 9 -2.06 3.88 -5.48
N LEU A 10 -1.72 2.59 -5.46
CA LEU A 10 -2.32 1.51 -6.27
C LEU A 10 -2.03 1.63 -7.77
N GLY A 11 -1.16 2.56 -8.18
CA GLY A 11 -0.64 2.65 -9.55
C GLY A 11 0.47 1.64 -9.82
N LYS A 12 0.74 1.39 -11.11
CA LYS A 12 1.75 0.42 -11.58
C LYS A 12 3.11 0.60 -10.93
N ASP A 13 3.59 1.83 -10.79
CA ASP A 13 4.95 2.11 -10.30
C ASP A 13 5.04 1.83 -8.79
N SER A 14 4.02 2.25 -8.04
CA SER A 14 3.92 1.96 -6.61
C SER A 14 3.71 0.46 -6.31
N ASN A 15 3.03 -0.28 -7.18
CA ASN A 15 2.91 -1.74 -7.08
C ASN A 15 4.26 -2.43 -7.31
N VAL A 16 5.05 -1.98 -8.29
CA VAL A 16 6.41 -2.48 -8.51
C VAL A 16 7.28 -2.20 -7.29
N MET A 17 7.22 -0.99 -6.72
CA MET A 17 7.96 -0.65 -5.50
C MET A 17 7.59 -1.54 -4.31
N LEU A 18 6.29 -1.76 -4.07
CA LEU A 18 5.82 -2.65 -3.00
C LEU A 18 6.32 -4.09 -3.20
N TRP A 19 6.29 -4.59 -4.44
CA TRP A 19 6.79 -5.92 -4.78
C TRP A 19 8.31 -6.05 -4.59
N LEU A 20 9.07 -5.04 -4.98
CA LEU A 20 10.52 -5.00 -4.78
C LEU A 20 10.88 -4.95 -3.29
N ALA A 21 10.19 -4.14 -2.49
CA ALA A 21 10.37 -4.13 -1.04
C ALA A 21 10.10 -5.52 -0.46
N ARG A 22 8.98 -6.14 -0.83
CA ARG A 22 8.65 -7.49 -0.39
C ARG A 22 9.73 -8.52 -0.75
N LYS A 23 10.30 -8.44 -1.97
CA LYS A 23 11.42 -9.30 -2.39
C LYS A 23 12.70 -9.02 -1.61
N ALA A 24 13.05 -7.76 -1.40
CA ALA A 24 14.25 -7.36 -0.67
C ALA A 24 14.23 -7.85 0.79
N PHE A 25 13.05 -7.95 1.39
CA PHE A 25 12.87 -8.38 2.78
C PHE A 25 12.24 -9.78 2.90
N LEU A 26 12.57 -10.68 1.96
CA LEU A 26 12.25 -12.12 2.03
C LEU A 26 10.75 -12.41 2.26
N GLY A 27 9.89 -11.71 1.51
CA GLY A 27 8.44 -11.90 1.55
C GLY A 27 7.70 -10.97 2.51
N ARG A 28 8.41 -10.14 3.29
CA ARG A 28 7.84 -9.18 4.26
C ARG A 28 7.97 -7.74 3.78
N VAL A 29 7.11 -6.86 4.27
CA VAL A 29 7.28 -5.40 4.11
C VAL A 29 7.50 -4.83 5.52
N PRO A 30 8.74 -4.44 5.89
CA PRO A 30 9.10 -4.19 7.29
C PRO A 30 8.73 -2.78 7.78
N PHE A 31 8.00 -2.01 6.98
CA PHE A 31 7.57 -0.65 7.29
C PHE A 31 6.12 -0.45 6.85
N PRO A 32 5.41 0.52 7.45
CA PRO A 32 4.04 0.83 7.04
C PRO A 32 3.95 1.22 5.57
N VAL A 33 2.85 0.81 4.96
CA VAL A 33 2.42 1.25 3.64
C VAL A 33 1.33 2.29 3.82
N VAL A 34 1.42 3.40 3.10
CA VAL A 34 0.50 4.53 3.27
C VAL A 34 -0.30 4.73 2.00
N HIS A 35 -1.62 4.63 2.13
CA HIS A 35 -2.56 4.90 1.05
C HIS A 35 -3.37 6.16 1.36
N VAL A 36 -3.15 7.22 0.58
CA VAL A 36 -3.96 8.45 0.63
C VAL A 36 -5.16 8.29 -0.31
N ASP A 37 -6.35 8.41 0.26
CA ASP A 37 -7.61 8.13 -0.41
C ASP A 37 -8.41 9.39 -0.70
N THR A 38 -8.71 9.60 -1.98
CA THR A 38 -9.55 10.69 -2.48
C THR A 38 -11.01 10.28 -2.63
N ARG A 39 -11.34 9.01 -2.37
CA ARG A 39 -12.67 8.39 -2.57
C ARG A 39 -13.18 8.43 -4.03
N LYS A 40 -12.28 8.66 -4.99
CA LYS A 40 -12.58 8.74 -6.43
C LYS A 40 -11.98 7.59 -7.25
N LYS A 41 -11.39 6.59 -6.59
CA LYS A 41 -10.80 5.42 -7.28
C LYS A 41 -11.89 4.41 -7.62
N PHE A 42 -11.61 3.57 -8.62
CA PHE A 42 -12.51 2.49 -8.99
C PHE A 42 -12.64 1.46 -7.85
N PRO A 43 -13.82 0.87 -7.62
CA PRO A 43 -14.04 -0.17 -6.61
C PRO A 43 -13.02 -1.32 -6.69
N GLU A 44 -12.63 -1.71 -7.91
CA GLU A 44 -11.67 -2.77 -8.18
C GLU A 44 -10.27 -2.45 -7.65
N MET A 45 -9.89 -1.16 -7.59
CA MET A 45 -8.62 -0.74 -7.00
C MET A 45 -8.62 -0.97 -5.49
N TYR A 46 -9.74 -0.67 -4.81
CA TYR A 46 -9.88 -0.96 -3.38
C TYR A 46 -9.88 -2.46 -3.11
N ALA A 47 -10.59 -3.25 -3.91
CA ALA A 47 -10.56 -4.71 -3.81
C ALA A 47 -9.14 -5.27 -4.00
N PHE A 48 -8.38 -4.74 -4.97
CA PHE A 48 -6.98 -5.09 -5.18
C PHE A 48 -6.11 -4.75 -3.96
N ARG A 49 -6.27 -3.53 -3.40
CA ARG A 49 -5.57 -3.10 -2.19
C ARG A 49 -5.83 -4.06 -1.04
N ASP A 50 -7.12 -4.28 -0.74
CA ASP A 50 -7.58 -5.03 0.43
C ASP A 50 -7.17 -6.51 0.31
N LYS A 51 -7.15 -7.06 -0.90
CA LYS A 51 -6.59 -8.40 -1.16
C LYS A 51 -5.14 -8.50 -0.70
N TYR A 52 -4.28 -7.58 -1.14
CA TYR A 52 -2.84 -7.66 -0.85
C TYR A 52 -2.46 -7.20 0.56
N GLU A 53 -3.24 -6.29 1.15
CA GLU A 53 -3.14 -5.97 2.57
C GLU A 53 -3.31 -7.23 3.41
N ASN A 54 -4.36 -8.01 3.16
CA ASN A 54 -4.64 -9.23 3.90
C ASN A 54 -3.67 -10.37 3.55
N GLU A 55 -3.43 -10.61 2.26
CA GLU A 55 -2.57 -11.72 1.80
C GLU A 55 -1.12 -11.57 2.28
N TRP A 56 -0.62 -10.34 2.36
CA TRP A 56 0.78 -10.08 2.75
C TRP A 56 0.93 -9.48 4.15
N ASN A 57 -0.18 -9.39 4.90
CA ASN A 57 -0.21 -8.84 6.25
C ASN A 57 0.49 -7.47 6.33
N LEU A 58 0.10 -6.56 5.43
CA LEU A 58 0.68 -5.21 5.36
C LEU A 58 0.18 -4.34 6.51
N ASP A 59 1.08 -3.58 7.13
CA ASP A 59 0.71 -2.48 8.02
C ASP A 59 0.24 -1.29 7.16
N LEU A 60 -1.05 -1.25 6.83
CA LEU A 60 -1.63 -0.24 5.96
C LEU A 60 -2.19 0.95 6.76
N ILE A 61 -1.55 2.11 6.59
CA ILE A 61 -2.04 3.40 7.07
C ILE A 61 -2.93 4.01 5.99
N ARG A 62 -4.18 4.31 6.35
CA ARG A 62 -5.15 4.98 5.48
C ARG A 62 -5.23 6.45 5.86
N GLY A 63 -4.88 7.33 4.92
CA GLY A 63 -5.09 8.77 5.05
C GLY A 63 -6.26 9.20 4.19
N GLU A 64 -7.19 9.97 4.72
CA GLU A 64 -8.24 10.58 3.90
C GLU A 64 -7.75 11.92 3.35
N CYS A 65 -7.95 12.14 2.05
CA CYS A 65 -7.74 13.42 1.40
C CYS A 65 -9.03 13.79 0.65
N PRO A 66 -10.04 14.29 1.38
CA PRO A 66 -11.23 14.83 0.74
C PRO A 66 -10.87 16.07 -0.10
N PRO A 67 -11.64 16.36 -1.16
CA PRO A 67 -11.36 17.46 -2.08
C PRO A 67 -11.41 18.84 -1.41
#